data_AF-A0A409VYE6-F1
#
_entry.id   AF-A0A409VYE6-F1
#
_cell.length_a   1.000
_cell.length_b   1.000
_cell.length_c   1.000
_cell.angle_alpha   90.00
_cell.angle_beta   90.00
_cell.angle_gamma   90.00
#
_symmetry.space_group_name_H-M   'P 1'
#
loop_
_entity.id
_entity.type
_entity.pdbx_description
1 polymer ?
#
loop_
_entity_poly.entity_id
_entity_poly.type
_entity_poly.pdbx_seq_one_letter_code
_entity_poly.pdbx_strand_id
1 'polypeptide(L)'
;MRDQAMLTDFENPAAQRHPLNLDSTTIQLAPRREPYFQAGHKQPPTPTPVRRRRQQWPIPQWFRLKTDTKIQYNAKRRHWRRTKLNI
;
A
#
# COMPACT_ATOMS: atom_id res chain seq x y z
N MET A 1 -37.33 -30.72 -48.87
CA MET A 1 -38.61 -30.01 -49.03
C MET A 1 -39.08 -29.59 -47.65
N ARG A 2 -39.47 -28.31 -47.53
CA ARG A 2 -40.53 -27.72 -46.68
C ARG A 2 -41.05 -28.55 -45.50
N ASP A 3 -41.38 -28.05 -44.33
CA ASP A 3 -41.41 -26.73 -43.70
C ASP A 3 -42.03 -27.02 -42.31
N GLN A 4 -41.89 -26.06 -41.40
CA GLN A 4 -42.82 -25.74 -40.31
C GLN A 4 -42.67 -26.43 -38.94
N ALA A 5 -42.52 -25.53 -37.98
CA ALA A 5 -42.57 -25.70 -36.55
C ALA A 5 -43.93 -26.17 -36.04
N MET A 6 -43.91 -26.91 -34.93
CA MET A 6 -44.94 -26.82 -33.92
C MET A 6 -44.25 -26.54 -32.59
N LEU A 7 -44.42 -25.32 -32.10
CA LEU A 7 -44.19 -24.98 -30.72
C LEU A 7 -45.12 -25.83 -29.84
N THR A 8 -44.55 -26.49 -28.85
CA THR A 8 -45.25 -26.71 -27.59
C THR A 8 -44.48 -25.94 -26.54
N ASP A 9 -45.13 -24.90 -26.04
CA ASP A 9 -44.72 -24.04 -24.96
C ASP A 9 -44.59 -24.80 -23.63
N PHE A 10 -43.96 -24.11 -22.66
CA PHE A 10 -44.14 -24.27 -21.21
C PHE A 10 -43.41 -25.45 -20.53
N GLU A 11 -42.37 -25.32 -19.69
CA GLU A 11 -41.90 -24.20 -18.89
C GLU A 11 -40.37 -24.11 -18.87
N ASN A 12 -39.90 -22.86 -18.91
CA ASN A 12 -38.51 -22.45 -18.79
C ASN A 12 -38.22 -22.13 -17.31
N PRO A 13 -37.35 -22.88 -16.60
CA PRO A 13 -37.00 -22.56 -15.22
C PRO A 13 -36.08 -21.34 -15.07
N ALA A 14 -35.90 -20.52 -16.13
CA ALA A 14 -35.18 -19.25 -16.05
C ALA A 14 -36.02 -18.09 -15.47
N ALA A 15 -37.23 -18.34 -14.97
CA ALA A 15 -38.12 -17.34 -14.36
C ALA A 15 -37.83 -17.04 -12.87
N GLN A 16 -36.58 -17.23 -12.42
CA GLN A 16 -36.09 -16.64 -11.16
C GLN A 16 -34.96 -15.64 -11.45
N ARG A 17 -35.24 -14.66 -12.29
CA ARG A 17 -34.51 -13.39 -12.26
C ARG A 17 -35.15 -12.55 -11.17
N HIS A 18 -34.53 -12.52 -10.00
CA HIS A 18 -34.86 -11.54 -8.98
C HIS A 18 -34.82 -10.15 -9.63
N PRO A 19 -35.83 -9.29 -9.40
CA PRO A 19 -35.82 -7.94 -9.96
C PRO A 19 -34.58 -7.22 -9.41
N LEU A 20 -33.79 -6.62 -10.30
CA LEU A 20 -32.85 -5.58 -9.92
C LEU A 20 -33.68 -4.39 -9.44
N ASN A 21 -34.03 -4.39 -8.15
CA ASN A 21 -34.52 -3.20 -7.48
C ASN A 21 -33.38 -2.18 -7.49
N LEU A 22 -33.47 -1.20 -8.39
CA LEU A 22 -32.79 0.08 -8.24
C LEU A 22 -33.47 0.87 -7.11
N ASP A 23 -33.38 0.35 -5.89
CA ASP A 23 -33.57 1.18 -4.71
C ASP A 23 -32.23 1.85 -4.46
N SER A 24 -32.12 3.09 -4.94
CA SER A 24 -31.02 4.01 -4.67
C SER A 24 -30.95 4.30 -3.16
N THR A 25 -30.40 3.36 -2.39
CA THR A 25 -30.16 3.53 -0.96
C THR A 25 -28.76 3.01 -0.64
N THR A 26 -27.86 3.98 -0.51
CA THR A 26 -26.56 3.89 0.16
C THR A 26 -25.61 2.87 -0.47
N ILE A 27 -24.73 3.34 -1.36
CA ILE A 27 -23.35 2.83 -1.35
C ILE A 27 -22.88 3.01 0.08
N GLN A 28 -22.93 1.94 0.86
CA GLN A 28 -22.17 1.87 2.09
C GLN A 28 -20.74 2.00 1.60
N LEU A 29 -20.19 3.20 1.69
CA LEU A 29 -18.75 3.42 1.70
C LEU A 29 -18.29 2.50 2.82
N ALA A 30 -17.89 1.27 2.45
CA ALA A 30 -17.29 0.34 3.38
C ALA A 30 -16.26 1.18 4.12
N PRO A 31 -16.30 1.25 5.47
CA PRO A 31 -15.35 2.07 6.20
C PRO A 31 -14.00 1.66 5.67
N ARG A 32 -13.30 2.62 5.03
CA ARG A 32 -11.93 2.47 4.52
C ARG A 32 -11.26 1.54 5.50
N ARG A 33 -10.94 0.28 5.10
CA ARG A 33 -10.49 -0.74 6.06
C ARG A 33 -9.37 -0.11 6.87
N GLU A 34 -9.69 0.31 8.09
CA GLU A 34 -8.69 0.87 8.98
C GLU A 34 -7.70 -0.27 9.13
N PRO A 35 -6.41 -0.06 8.82
CA PRO A 35 -5.45 -1.14 8.96
C PRO A 35 -5.49 -1.54 10.44
N TYR A 36 -6.17 -2.65 10.73
CA TYR A 36 -6.13 -3.31 12.02
C TYR A 36 -4.73 -3.90 12.11
N PHE A 37 -3.79 -3.06 12.51
CA PHE A 37 -2.47 -3.51 12.82
C PHE A 37 -2.58 -4.42 14.04
N GLN A 38 -2.56 -5.74 13.81
CA GLN A 38 -2.67 -6.70 14.91
C GLN A 38 -1.54 -6.45 15.91
N ALA A 39 -1.88 -6.41 17.18
CA ALA A 39 -0.91 -6.24 18.25
C ALA A 39 0.15 -7.34 18.17
N GLY A 40 1.42 -6.94 18.01
CA GLY A 40 2.57 -7.85 17.92
C GLY A 40 3.24 -7.91 16.54
N HIS A 41 2.62 -7.37 15.49
CA HIS A 41 3.28 -7.21 14.20
C HIS A 41 4.05 -5.89 14.16
N LYS A 42 5.31 -5.94 13.69
CA LYS A 42 6.07 -4.71 13.47
C LYS A 42 5.38 -3.91 12.37
N GLN A 43 4.90 -2.72 12.73
CA GLN A 43 4.38 -1.73 11.79
C GLN A 43 5.36 -1.55 10.62
N PRO A 44 4.90 -1.37 9.37
CA PRO A 44 5.79 -0.93 8.30
C PRO A 44 6.50 0.33 8.81
N PRO A 45 7.83 0.40 8.76
CA PRO A 45 8.55 1.50 9.36
C PRO A 45 8.00 2.79 8.73
N THR A 46 7.56 3.71 9.57
CA THR A 46 7.30 5.10 9.14
C THR A 46 8.53 5.56 8.34
N PRO A 47 8.46 6.53 7.41
CA PRO A 47 9.62 6.87 6.59
C PRO A 47 10.86 7.33 7.42
N THR A 48 10.66 7.65 8.69
CA THR A 48 11.67 8.23 9.57
C THR A 48 12.85 7.28 9.91
N PRO A 49 12.70 5.99 10.30
CA PRO A 49 13.83 5.13 10.64
C PRO A 49 14.62 4.71 9.40
N VAL A 50 13.94 4.53 8.26
CA VAL A 50 14.58 4.20 6.97
C VAL A 50 15.48 5.35 6.51
N ARG A 51 14.98 6.59 6.59
CA ARG A 51 15.75 7.79 6.25
C ARG A 51 16.97 7.97 7.15
N ARG A 52 16.84 7.70 8.45
CA ARG A 52 17.94 7.77 9.44
C ARG A 52 19.01 6.70 9.24
N ARG A 53 18.70 5.55 8.62
CA ARG A 53 19.69 4.52 8.24
C ARG A 53 20.53 4.97 7.05
N ARG A 54 19.90 5.54 6.02
CA ARG A 54 20.59 6.05 4.82
C ARG A 54 21.56 7.18 5.17
N GLN A 55 21.23 8.05 6.12
CA GLN A 55 22.08 9.18 6.52
C GLN A 55 23.36 8.79 7.30
N GLN A 56 23.46 7.56 7.81
CA GLN A 56 24.57 7.08 8.66
C GLN A 56 25.78 6.52 7.87
N TRP A 57 26.04 7.02 6.67
CA TRP A 57 27.18 6.66 5.84
C TRP A 57 28.41 7.59 6.03
N PRO A 58 29.63 7.09 5.76
CA PRO A 58 30.84 7.91 5.70
C PRO A 58 30.83 8.85 4.48
N ILE A 59 31.61 9.93 4.56
CA ILE A 59 31.77 10.86 3.44
C ILE A 59 32.62 10.19 2.35
N PRO A 60 32.20 10.25 1.07
CA PRO A 60 32.98 9.69 -0.04
C PRO A 60 34.33 10.40 -0.23
N GLN A 61 35.33 9.65 -0.69
CA GLN A 61 36.68 10.19 -0.91
C GLN A 61 36.70 11.31 -1.97
N TRP A 62 35.99 11.15 -3.08
CA TRP A 62 35.92 12.17 -4.14
C TRP A 62 35.33 13.50 -3.65
N PHE A 63 34.46 13.48 -2.63
CA PHE A 63 33.90 14.69 -2.05
C PHE A 63 34.95 15.47 -1.25
N ARG A 64 35.88 14.77 -0.58
CA ARG A 64 36.99 15.41 0.16
C ARG A 64 38.00 16.09 -0.75
N LEU A 65 38.10 15.63 -2.00
CA LEU A 65 39.02 16.16 -3.00
C LEU A 65 38.45 17.38 -3.74
N LYS A 66 37.20 17.80 -3.43
CA LYS A 66 36.62 19.01 -4.02
C LYS A 66 37.26 20.27 -3.44
N THR A 67 37.68 21.17 -4.33
CA THR A 67 38.12 22.53 -3.96
C THR A 67 37.02 23.26 -3.18
N ASP A 68 37.44 24.11 -2.24
CA ASP A 68 36.58 24.93 -1.37
C ASP A 68 35.63 24.18 -0.42
N THR A 69 35.82 22.87 -0.25
CA THR A 69 35.05 22.09 0.74
C THR A 69 35.87 21.82 2.00
N LYS A 70 35.38 22.28 3.16
CA LYS A 70 36.02 22.07 4.48
C LYS A 70 35.54 20.80 5.20
N ILE A 71 34.53 20.12 4.67
CA ILE A 71 33.87 19.00 5.35
C ILE A 71 34.66 17.70 5.12
N GLN A 72 35.39 17.24 6.14
CA GLN A 72 36.22 16.02 6.06
C GLN A 72 35.54 14.76 6.60
N TYR A 73 34.61 14.91 7.53
CA TYR A 73 33.88 13.80 8.16
C TYR A 73 32.42 14.18 8.47
N ASN A 74 31.55 13.18 8.63
CA ASN A 74 30.15 13.39 9.00
C ASN A 74 30.02 13.49 10.52
N ALA A 75 30.00 14.72 11.05
CA ALA A 75 29.87 14.97 12.50
C ALA A 75 28.56 14.45 13.11
N LYS A 76 27.49 14.33 12.30
CA LYS A 76 26.19 13.82 12.75
C LYS A 76 26.05 12.30 12.61
N ARG A 77 27.13 11.59 12.27
CA ARG A 77 27.12 10.13 12.18
C ARG A 77 26.84 9.51 13.54
N ARG A 78 25.85 8.64 13.59
CA ARG A 78 25.42 7.94 14.81
C ARG A 78 26.03 6.54 14.88
N HIS A 79 26.36 6.08 16.08
CA HIS A 79 26.71 4.67 16.34
C HIS A 79 25.67 4.05 17.28
N TRP A 80 25.13 2.89 16.92
CA TRP A 80 23.98 2.28 17.62
C TRP A 80 24.29 1.83 19.07
N ARG A 81 25.56 1.60 19.41
CA ARG A 81 25.99 1.31 20.79
C ARG A 81 26.13 2.58 21.64
N ARG A 82 26.41 3.74 21.05
CA ARG A 82 26.64 5.00 21.79
C ARG A 82 25.38 5.82 21.97
N THR A 83 24.56 5.94 20.94
CA THR A 83 23.36 6.81 20.95
C THR A 83 22.15 6.10 20.35
N LYS A 84 21.04 6.06 21.09
CA LYS A 84 19.79 5.44 20.63
C LYS A 84 19.01 6.39 19.73
N LEU A 85 18.14 5.82 18.90
CA LEU A 85 17.18 6.62 18.16
C LEU A 85 15.98 6.84 19.09
N ASN A 86 15.66 8.09 19.37
CA ASN A 86 14.38 8.43 19.98
C ASN A 86 13.35 8.35 18.84
N ILE A 87 12.68 7.20 18.74
CA ILE A 87 11.60 6.89 17.79
C ILE A 87 10.41 6.45 18.60
#